data_AF-A0AAW9IAT7-F1
#
_entry.id   AF-A0AAW9IAT7-F1
#
_cell.length_a   1.000
_cell.length_b   1.000
_cell.length_c   1.000
_cell.angle_alpha   90.00
_cell.angle_beta   90.00
_cell.angle_gamma   90.00
#
_symmetry.space_group_name_H-M   'P 1'
#
loop_
_entity.id
_entity.type
_entity.pdbx_description
1 polymer ?
#
loop_
_entity_poly.entity_id
_entity_poly.type
_entity_poly.pdbx_seq_one_letter_code
_entity_poly.pdbx_strand_id
1 'polypeptide(L)'
;TSEDLSNEEVLTDIQGIEDFFADMDFKVAGTTEGITSIQVDTKIKGLSFKVIEDAIMGARKARLHILDKISECIPQSRKEVSTYAPKTLIISIDPEKIRDVIGAGGKVINKIIDETGVKIDIKEDGTVFV
;
A
#
# COMPACT_ATOMS: atom_id res chain seq x y z
N THR A 1 32.69 -4.38 -4.38
CA THR A 1 33.04 -4.42 -2.96
C THR A 1 34.51 -4.17 -2.72
N SER A 2 34.97 -2.97 -3.07
CA SER A 2 36.24 -2.44 -2.57
C SER A 2 36.05 -2.09 -1.09
N GLU A 3 36.91 -2.56 -0.18
CA GLU A 3 36.93 -2.06 1.21
C GLU A 3 37.53 -0.63 1.28
N ASP A 4 38.09 -0.15 0.17
CA ASP A 4 38.56 1.22 0.01
C ASP A 4 37.41 2.13 -0.44
N LEU A 5 36.92 2.95 0.49
CA LEU A 5 35.88 3.98 0.31
C LEU A 5 36.44 5.28 -0.31
N SER A 6 37.62 5.24 -0.95
CA SER A 6 38.26 6.43 -1.54
C SER A 6 37.52 6.97 -2.77
N ASN A 7 36.72 6.14 -3.45
CA ASN A 7 35.93 6.53 -4.60
C ASN A 7 34.54 5.88 -4.54
N GLU A 8 33.51 6.69 -4.36
CA GLU A 8 32.12 6.27 -4.22
C GLU A 8 31.28 6.99 -5.29
N GLU A 9 30.39 6.25 -5.94
CA GLU A 9 29.44 6.80 -6.92
C GLU A 9 28.02 6.30 -6.59
N VAL A 10 27.04 7.20 -6.68
CA VAL A 10 25.63 6.90 -6.43
C VAL A 10 24.92 6.72 -7.76
N LEU A 11 24.42 5.51 -7.99
CA LEU A 11 23.51 5.21 -9.11
C LEU A 11 22.05 5.42 -8.67
N THR A 12 21.23 5.93 -9.58
CA THR A 12 19.80 6.17 -9.35
C THR A 12 18.98 5.27 -10.27
N ASP A 13 17.90 4.69 -9.75
CA ASP A 13 17.02 3.77 -10.49
C ASP A 13 17.78 2.55 -11.04
N ILE A 14 18.47 1.87 -10.13
CA ILE A 14 19.36 0.76 -10.48
C ILE A 14 18.59 -0.43 -11.04
N GLN A 15 19.22 -1.11 -12.00
CA GLN A 15 18.77 -2.38 -12.54
C GLN A 15 19.22 -3.54 -11.65
N GLY A 16 18.59 -4.71 -11.82
CA GLY A 16 18.96 -5.90 -11.04
C GLY A 16 20.43 -6.34 -11.21
N ILE A 17 21.04 -6.10 -12.38
CA ILE A 17 22.47 -6.38 -12.59
C ILE A 17 23.35 -5.39 -11.80
N GLU A 18 22.93 -4.13 -11.71
CA GLU A 18 23.64 -3.09 -10.97
C GLU A 18 23.53 -3.35 -9.47
N ASP A 19 22.35 -3.69 -8.95
CA ASP A 19 22.19 -4.16 -7.56
C ASP A 19 23.15 -5.32 -7.28
N PHE A 20 23.13 -6.39 -8.10
CA PHE A 20 23.95 -7.57 -7.86
C PHE A 20 25.45 -7.27 -7.66
N PHE A 21 26.00 -6.32 -8.43
CA PHE A 21 27.40 -5.92 -8.35
C PHE A 21 27.68 -4.71 -7.46
N ALA A 22 26.66 -3.95 -7.06
CA ALA A 22 26.79 -2.77 -6.21
C ALA A 22 27.01 -3.14 -4.74
N ASP A 23 27.51 -2.16 -3.99
CA ASP A 23 27.84 -2.31 -2.56
C ASP A 23 26.64 -2.04 -1.63
N MET A 24 25.58 -1.42 -2.15
CA MET A 24 24.33 -1.19 -1.43
C MET A 24 23.12 -1.13 -2.35
N ASP A 25 21.96 -1.48 -1.81
CA ASP A 25 20.64 -1.26 -2.38
C ASP A 25 19.84 -0.35 -1.42
N PHE A 26 19.79 0.94 -1.81
CA PHE A 26 19.24 2.03 -1.00
C PHE A 26 17.86 2.43 -1.52
N LYS A 27 16.82 2.00 -0.83
CA LYS A 27 15.42 2.20 -1.23
C LYS A 27 14.80 3.33 -0.42
N VAL A 28 14.23 4.32 -1.09
CA VAL A 28 13.55 5.46 -0.47
C VAL A 28 12.19 5.67 -1.11
N ALA A 29 11.14 5.73 -0.29
CA ALA A 29 9.81 6.13 -0.73
C ALA A 29 9.29 7.33 0.08
N GLY A 30 8.33 8.04 -0.50
CA GLY A 30 7.81 9.26 0.10
C GLY A 30 6.82 10.01 -0.77
N THR A 31 6.38 11.15 -0.27
CA THR A 31 5.55 12.13 -0.96
C THR A 31 6.41 13.28 -1.50
N THR A 32 5.77 14.30 -2.07
CA THR A 32 6.41 15.57 -2.41
C THR A 32 6.99 16.28 -1.17
N GLU A 33 6.32 16.10 -0.02
CA GLU A 33 6.64 16.79 1.23
C GLU A 33 7.75 16.11 2.03
N GLY A 34 7.91 14.79 1.90
CA GLY A 34 8.82 14.08 2.77
C GLY A 34 9.01 12.61 2.45
N ILE A 35 9.92 11.99 3.19
CA ILE A 35 10.20 10.56 3.14
C ILE A 35 9.20 9.85 4.06
N THR A 36 8.61 8.77 3.58
CA THR A 36 7.71 7.90 4.38
C THR A 36 8.40 6.61 4.78
N SER A 37 9.36 6.14 4.00
CA SER A 37 10.13 4.93 4.32
C SER A 37 11.51 4.93 3.68
N ILE A 38 12.44 4.27 4.39
CA ILE A 38 13.78 3.97 3.92
C ILE A 38 14.06 2.50 4.25
N GLN A 39 14.65 1.78 3.30
CA GLN A 39 15.28 0.49 3.54
C GLN A 39 16.67 0.53 2.91
N VAL A 40 17.68 0.14 3.68
CA VAL A 40 19.07 0.06 3.20
C VAL A 40 19.54 -1.37 3.36
N ASP A 41 19.89 -2.01 2.25
CA ASP A 41 20.55 -3.31 2.23
C ASP A 41 22.01 -3.11 1.83
N THR A 42 22.93 -3.38 2.75
CA THR A 42 24.37 -3.14 2.55
C THR A 42 25.11 -4.46 2.37
N LYS A 43 25.95 -4.55 1.33
CA LYS A 43 26.81 -5.72 1.06
C LYS A 43 28.24 -5.53 1.58
N ILE A 44 28.54 -4.34 2.09
CA ILE A 44 29.81 -3.97 2.73
C ILE A 44 29.60 -3.58 4.20
N LYS A 45 30.70 -3.53 4.96
CA LYS A 45 30.67 -3.30 6.42
C LYS A 45 30.26 -1.87 6.82
N GLY A 46 30.35 -0.89 5.92
CA GLY A 46 30.02 0.49 6.23
C GLY A 46 29.94 1.36 4.97
N LEU A 47 29.26 2.49 5.10
CA LEU A 47 29.08 3.50 4.07
C LEU A 47 29.58 4.84 4.62
N SER A 48 30.16 5.69 3.76
CA SER A 48 30.49 7.05 4.19
C SER A 48 29.22 7.85 4.48
N PHE A 49 29.29 8.84 5.37
CA PHE A 49 28.15 9.74 5.59
C PHE A 49 27.78 10.51 4.31
N LYS A 50 28.81 10.86 3.52
CA LYS A 50 28.66 11.59 2.27
C LYS A 50 27.85 10.79 1.24
N VAL A 51 28.15 9.51 1.04
CA VAL A 51 27.40 8.69 0.07
C VAL A 51 25.94 8.51 0.47
N ILE A 52 25.65 8.44 1.77
CA ILE A 52 24.28 8.39 2.29
C ILE A 52 23.55 9.71 2.00
N GLU A 53 24.19 10.86 2.24
CA GLU A 53 23.63 12.18 1.93
C GLU A 53 23.35 12.32 0.42
N ASP A 54 24.33 11.96 -0.42
CA ASP A 54 24.22 12.00 -1.87
C ASP A 54 23.09 11.06 -2.37
N ALA A 55 22.96 9.87 -1.79
CA ALA A 55 21.89 8.92 -2.09
C ALA A 55 20.50 9.48 -1.72
N ILE A 56 20.35 10.10 -0.56
CA ILE A 56 19.08 10.72 -0.14
C ILE A 56 18.71 11.88 -1.08
N MET A 57 19.69 12.71 -1.44
CA MET A 57 19.49 13.85 -2.34
C MET A 57 19.16 13.41 -3.77
N GLY A 58 19.83 12.38 -4.27
CA GLY A 58 19.53 11.73 -5.55
C GLY A 58 18.13 11.12 -5.56
N ALA A 59 17.80 10.34 -4.53
CA ALA A 59 16.49 9.72 -4.37
C ALA A 59 15.36 10.76 -4.28
N ARG A 60 15.58 11.92 -3.66
CA ARG A 60 14.60 13.02 -3.67
C ARG A 60 14.31 13.51 -5.08
N LYS A 61 15.35 13.76 -5.89
CA LYS A 61 15.19 14.23 -7.28
C LYS A 61 14.42 13.21 -8.11
N ALA A 62 14.82 11.94 -8.02
CA ALA A 62 14.16 10.83 -8.72
C ALA A 62 12.71 10.67 -8.29
N ARG A 63 12.44 10.69 -6.98
CA ARG A 63 11.09 10.58 -6.42
C ARG A 63 10.16 11.67 -6.94
N LEU A 64 10.62 12.93 -6.93
CA LEU A 64 9.81 14.04 -7.44
C LEU A 64 9.54 13.91 -8.94
N HIS A 65 10.54 13.47 -9.72
CA HIS A 65 10.35 13.21 -11.14
C HIS A 65 9.30 12.11 -11.41
N ILE A 66 9.36 11.00 -10.67
CA ILE A 66 8.40 9.90 -10.80
C ILE A 66 6.99 10.36 -10.38
N LEU A 67 6.87 11.08 -9.27
CA LEU A 67 5.58 11.59 -8.78
C LEU A 67 4.95 12.58 -9.77
N ASP A 68 5.75 13.41 -10.43
CA ASP A 68 5.30 14.31 -11.50
C ASP A 68 4.69 13.51 -12.67
N LYS A 69 5.39 12.47 -13.13
CA LYS A 69 4.88 11.57 -14.18
C LYS A 69 3.64 10.78 -13.80
N ILE A 70 3.54 10.35 -12.55
CA ILE A 70 2.31 9.73 -12.02
C ILE A 70 1.16 10.75 -12.03
N SER A 71 1.44 11.99 -11.63
CA SER A 71 0.44 13.08 -11.56
C SER A 71 -0.06 13.50 -12.95
N GLU A 72 0.78 13.46 -13.99
CA GLU A 72 0.37 13.64 -15.39
C GLU A 72 -0.67 12.59 -15.82
N CYS A 73 -0.63 11.38 -15.25
CA CYS A 73 -1.55 10.29 -15.56
C CYS A 73 -2.81 10.28 -14.68
N ILE A 74 -2.66 10.54 -13.38
CA ILE A 74 -3.76 10.54 -12.39
C ILE A 74 -3.50 11.60 -11.30
N PRO A 75 -3.95 12.85 -11.52
CA PRO A 75 -3.59 13.96 -10.62
C PRO A 75 -4.26 13.89 -9.25
N GLN A 76 -5.35 13.12 -9.11
CA GLN A 76 -6.08 12.94 -7.85
C GLN A 76 -6.81 11.60 -7.82
N SER A 77 -7.20 11.18 -6.62
CA SER A 77 -8.05 9.99 -6.43
C SER A 77 -9.38 10.13 -7.18
N ARG A 78 -9.93 9.00 -7.62
CA ARG A 78 -11.26 8.98 -8.26
C ARG A 78 -12.32 9.33 -7.21
N LYS A 79 -13.31 10.13 -7.60
CA LYS A 79 -14.44 10.54 -6.73
C LYS A 79 -15.30 9.36 -6.28
N GLU A 80 -15.36 8.33 -7.12
CA GLU A 80 -16.17 7.14 -6.90
C GLU A 80 -15.29 5.89 -6.98
N VAL A 81 -15.65 4.89 -6.18
CA VAL A 81 -15.06 3.56 -6.23
C VAL A 81 -15.47 2.84 -7.51
N SER A 82 -14.67 1.86 -7.94
CA SER A 82 -14.97 1.03 -9.11
C SER A 82 -16.36 0.38 -9.01
N THR A 83 -17.03 0.20 -10.16
CA THR A 83 -18.26 -0.61 -10.25
C THR A 83 -18.05 -2.04 -9.79
N TYR A 84 -16.82 -2.56 -9.92
CA TYR A 84 -16.44 -3.90 -9.50
C TYR A 84 -15.80 -3.95 -8.10
N ALA A 85 -15.62 -2.80 -7.45
CA ALA A 85 -15.17 -2.79 -6.05
C ALA A 85 -16.29 -3.36 -5.16
N PRO A 86 -15.95 -4.07 -4.07
CA PRO A 86 -16.91 -4.44 -3.05
C PRO A 86 -17.63 -3.19 -2.53
N LYS A 87 -18.96 -3.21 -2.53
CA LYS A 87 -19.81 -2.13 -2.04
C LYS A 87 -20.66 -2.68 -0.92
N THR A 88 -20.80 -1.90 0.15
CA THR A 88 -21.72 -2.23 1.23
C THR A 88 -23.12 -1.77 0.85
N LEU A 89 -24.07 -2.70 0.82
CA LEU A 89 -25.49 -2.40 0.68
C LEU A 89 -26.10 -2.26 2.08
N ILE A 90 -26.83 -1.17 2.31
CA ILE A 90 -27.51 -0.91 3.58
C ILE A 90 -29.00 -1.14 3.38
N ILE A 91 -29.57 -2.05 4.17
CA ILE A 91 -30.99 -2.40 4.18
C ILE A 91 -31.53 -2.15 5.59
N SER A 92 -32.80 -1.75 5.71
CA SER A 92 -33.47 -1.66 7.00
C SER A 92 -34.59 -2.70 7.07
N ILE A 93 -34.63 -3.43 8.18
CA ILE A 93 -35.71 -4.36 8.53
C ILE A 93 -36.36 -3.94 9.84
N ASP A 94 -37.56 -4.42 10.08
CA ASP A 94 -38.19 -4.31 11.39
C ASP A 94 -37.34 -5.04 12.44
N PRO A 95 -36.94 -4.39 13.56
CA PRO A 95 -36.18 -5.02 14.63
C PRO A 95 -36.81 -6.33 15.14
N GLU A 96 -38.13 -6.45 15.13
CA GLU A 96 -38.82 -7.68 15.54
C GLU A 96 -38.50 -8.87 14.62
N LYS A 97 -38.17 -8.60 13.35
CA LYS A 97 -37.84 -9.60 12.33
C LYS A 97 -36.36 -9.98 12.26
N ILE A 98 -35.50 -9.37 13.08
CA ILE A 98 -34.07 -9.72 13.14
C ILE A 98 -33.90 -11.22 13.42
N ARG A 99 -34.70 -11.76 14.35
CA ARG A 99 -34.66 -13.19 14.71
C ARG A 99 -34.98 -14.11 13.52
N ASP A 100 -35.89 -13.69 12.64
CA ASP A 100 -36.28 -14.45 11.47
C ASP A 100 -35.17 -14.47 10.41
N VAL A 101 -34.49 -13.34 10.23
CA VAL A 101 -33.37 -13.19 9.28
C VAL A 101 -32.14 -14.00 9.73
N ILE A 102 -31.81 -13.96 11.02
CA ILE A 102 -30.72 -14.79 11.59
C ILE A 102 -31.10 -16.28 11.51
N GLY A 103 -32.35 -16.58 11.85
CA GLY A 103 -32.85 -17.94 11.99
C GLY A 103 -32.30 -18.64 13.24
N ALA A 104 -32.82 -19.82 13.55
CA ALA A 104 -32.39 -20.59 14.72
C ALA A 104 -30.88 -20.90 14.65
N GLY A 105 -30.12 -20.41 15.63
CA GLY A 105 -28.67 -20.59 15.69
C GLY A 105 -27.89 -19.98 14.52
N GLY A 106 -28.44 -19.00 13.79
CA GLY A 106 -27.79 -18.40 12.63
C GLY A 106 -27.88 -19.22 11.34
N LYS A 107 -28.70 -20.29 11.30
CA LYS A 107 -28.74 -21.20 10.15
C LYS A 107 -29.14 -20.52 8.85
N VAL A 108 -30.08 -19.56 8.89
CA VAL A 108 -30.58 -18.88 7.69
C VAL A 108 -29.53 -17.91 7.17
N ILE A 109 -28.99 -17.06 8.05
CA ILE A 109 -27.98 -16.08 7.66
C ILE A 109 -26.68 -16.74 7.16
N ASN A 110 -26.22 -17.82 7.82
CA ASN A 110 -25.02 -18.54 7.38
C ASN A 110 -25.23 -19.19 6.01
N LYS A 111 -26.42 -19.73 5.74
CA LYS A 111 -26.76 -20.28 4.42
C LYS A 111 -26.68 -19.19 3.33
N ILE A 112 -27.21 -17.99 3.59
CA ILE A 112 -27.14 -16.88 2.63
C ILE A 112 -25.68 -16.49 2.37
N ILE A 113 -24.86 -16.40 3.42
CA ILE A 113 -23.42 -16.11 3.32
C ILE A 113 -22.71 -17.18 2.49
N ASP A 114 -22.98 -18.47 2.75
CA ASP A 114 -22.36 -19.59 2.03
C ASP A 114 -22.76 -19.61 0.54
N GLU A 115 -24.02 -19.29 0.21
CA GLU A 115 -24.51 -19.29 -1.17
C GLU A 115 -24.08 -18.06 -1.98
N THR A 116 -23.94 -16.90 -1.33
CA THR A 116 -23.68 -15.62 -2.01
C THR A 116 -22.25 -15.11 -1.85
N GLY A 117 -21.52 -15.60 -0.86
CA GLY A 117 -20.16 -15.15 -0.51
C GLY A 117 -20.10 -13.74 0.09
N VAL A 118 -21.24 -13.13 0.44
CA VAL A 118 -21.30 -11.78 1.03
C VAL A 118 -21.06 -11.81 2.54
N LYS A 119 -20.68 -10.68 3.12
CA LYS A 119 -20.55 -10.55 4.58
C LYS A 119 -21.73 -9.75 5.10
N ILE A 120 -22.54 -10.37 5.96
CA ILE A 120 -23.71 -9.70 6.53
C ILE A 120 -23.45 -9.32 7.99
N ASP A 121 -23.75 -8.07 8.35
CA ASP A 121 -23.77 -7.55 9.72
C ASP A 121 -25.14 -6.93 10.01
N ILE A 122 -25.74 -7.26 11.17
CA ILE A 122 -27.08 -6.82 11.55
C ILE A 122 -27.00 -6.11 12.90
N LYS A 123 -27.48 -4.87 12.95
CA LYS A 123 -27.61 -4.08 14.18
C LYS A 123 -28.95 -4.32 14.85
N GLU A 124 -29.00 -4.08 16.16
CA GLU A 124 -30.20 -4.23 17.00
C GLU A 124 -31.35 -3.28 16.59
N ASP A 125 -31.03 -2.19 15.90
CA ASP A 125 -31.99 -1.22 15.35
C ASP A 125 -32.62 -1.65 14.02
N GLY A 126 -32.29 -2.84 13.53
CA GLY A 126 -32.77 -3.37 12.26
C GLY A 126 -31.96 -2.92 11.04
N THR A 127 -30.83 -2.22 11.22
CA THR A 127 -29.93 -1.90 10.11
C THR A 127 -29.09 -3.12 9.73
N VAL A 128 -29.12 -3.51 8.45
CA VAL A 128 -28.38 -4.62 7.87
C VAL A 128 -27.36 -4.10 6.87
N PHE A 129 -26.10 -4.47 7.06
CA PHE A 129 -24.99 -4.22 6.13
C PHE A 129 -24.68 -5.52 5.40
N VAL A 130 -24.67 -5.50 4.07
CA VAL A 130 -24.32 -6.62 3.19
C VAL A 130 -23.11 -6.26 2.34
#